data_AF-A0A537W9H1-F1
#
_entry.id   AF-A0A537W9H1-F1
#
_cell.length_a   1.000
_cell.length_b   1.000
_cell.length_c   1.000
_cell.angle_alpha   90.00
_cell.angle_beta   90.00
_cell.angle_gamma   90.00
#
_symmetry.space_group_name_H-M   'P 1'
#
loop_
_entity.id
_entity.type
_entity.pdbx_description
1 polymer ?
#
loop_
_entity_poly.entity_id
_entity_poly.type
_entity_poly.pdbx_seq_one_letter_code
_entity_poly.pdbx_strand_id
1 'polypeptide(L)'
;MRTLVKAYAEMFDDVARVAPASPWNRFLEEEVSMSASIPSDPVGYAADIKPLFRELDRSSMLSHFDLWSYEDVSDNAGAILERLEEETMPCDGPWPEDRVEVFRRWLEQGSPA
;
A
#
# COMPACT_ATOMS: atom_id res chain seq x y z
N MET A 1 -4.11 33.13 -0.47
CA MET A 1 -5.30 32.90 0.40
C MET A 1 -6.24 32.02 -0.41
N ARG A 2 -6.19 30.70 -0.19
CA ARG A 2 -7.14 30.02 0.71
C ARG A 2 -8.58 30.32 0.29
N THR A 3 -9.16 29.53 -0.62
CA THR A 3 -10.59 29.13 -0.64
C THR A 3 -10.98 28.38 -1.93
N LEU A 4 -10.37 27.22 -2.21
CA LEU A 4 -10.93 26.28 -3.20
C LEU A 4 -11.15 24.85 -2.68
N VAL A 5 -10.91 24.63 -1.38
CA VAL A 5 -11.21 23.35 -0.71
C VAL A 5 -12.45 23.46 0.19
N LYS A 6 -12.92 24.68 0.49
CA LYS A 6 -14.07 24.89 1.39
C LYS A 6 -15.45 24.66 0.77
N ALA A 7 -15.58 24.64 -0.56
CA ALA A 7 -16.88 24.47 -1.20
C ALA A 7 -17.34 23.00 -1.28
N TYR A 8 -16.46 22.03 -1.02
CA TYR A 8 -16.80 20.60 -1.15
C TYR A 8 -17.28 19.97 0.16
N ALA A 9 -17.09 20.63 1.30
CA ALA A 9 -17.46 20.12 2.62
C ALA A 9 -18.82 20.63 3.14
N GLU A 10 -19.47 21.58 2.46
CA GLU A 10 -20.70 22.23 2.96
C GLU A 10 -21.96 21.90 2.12
N MET A 11 -21.95 20.84 1.32
CA MET A 11 -23.15 20.39 0.58
C MET A 11 -23.84 19.16 1.20
N PHE A 12 -23.29 18.59 2.28
CA PHE A 12 -23.74 17.33 2.87
C PHE A 12 -24.27 17.45 4.32
N ASP A 13 -24.78 18.61 4.73
CA ASP A 13 -25.40 18.76 6.06
C ASP A 13 -26.93 18.98 6.06
N ASP A 14 -27.59 18.99 4.89
CA ASP A 14 -29.04 19.25 4.80
C ASP A 14 -29.81 18.14 4.04
N VAL A 15 -29.50 16.87 4.36
CA VAL A 15 -30.25 15.70 3.83
C VAL A 15 -30.65 14.78 4.97
N ALA A 16 -31.28 15.34 6.01
CA ALA A 16 -31.86 14.53 7.07
C ALA A 16 -33.16 15.11 7.60
N ARG A 17 -34.19 15.18 6.74
CA ARG A 17 -35.58 14.72 7.02
C ARG A 17 -36.61 15.38 6.08
N VAL A 18 -36.96 14.69 5.00
CA VAL A 18 -38.30 14.13 4.75
C VAL A 18 -38.38 13.66 3.28
N ALA A 19 -38.87 12.42 3.12
CA ALA A 19 -39.38 11.77 1.90
C ALA A 19 -38.39 10.91 1.05
N PRO A 20 -38.91 9.85 0.40
CA PRO A 20 -38.42 8.48 0.55
C PRO A 20 -37.45 8.01 -0.54
N ALA A 21 -36.62 7.04 -0.16
CA ALA A 21 -35.93 6.05 -1.00
C ALA A 21 -35.81 6.43 -2.48
N SER A 22 -34.81 7.27 -2.79
CA SER A 22 -34.39 7.46 -4.18
C SER A 22 -33.95 6.10 -4.74
N PRO A 23 -34.51 5.66 -5.89
CA PRO A 23 -34.17 4.37 -6.50
C PRO A 23 -32.68 4.23 -6.85
N TRP A 24 -31.98 5.36 -6.92
CA TRP A 24 -30.56 5.45 -7.22
C TRP A 24 -29.64 5.10 -6.03
N ASN A 25 -30.15 5.08 -4.78
CA ASN A 25 -29.32 4.73 -3.61
C ASN A 25 -28.99 3.24 -3.53
N ARG A 26 -29.74 2.39 -4.23
CA ARG A 26 -29.52 0.94 -4.28
C ARG A 26 -28.26 0.55 -5.07
N PHE A 27 -27.86 1.38 -6.04
CA PHE A 27 -26.69 1.11 -6.89
C PHE A 27 -25.36 1.36 -6.17
N LEU A 28 -25.33 2.22 -5.15
CA LEU A 28 -24.10 2.50 -4.38
C LEU A 28 -23.84 1.48 -3.27
N GLU A 29 -24.87 0.75 -2.81
CA GLU A 29 -24.72 -0.27 -1.76
C GLU A 29 -24.20 -1.62 -2.31
N GLU A 30 -24.53 -1.97 -3.56
CA GLU A 30 -23.99 -3.17 -4.22
C GLU A 30 -22.54 -2.97 -4.73
N GLU A 31 -22.15 -1.77 -5.15
CA GLU A 31 -20.78 -1.44 -5.60
C GLU A 31 -19.77 -1.37 -4.44
N VAL A 32 -20.18 -0.85 -3.27
CA VAL A 32 -19.31 -0.78 -2.09
C VAL A 32 -18.94 -2.18 -1.58
N SER A 33 -19.83 -3.16 -1.69
CA SER A 33 -19.50 -4.56 -1.33
C SER A 33 -18.57 -5.25 -2.32
N MET A 34 -18.50 -4.83 -3.59
CA MET A 34 -17.58 -5.40 -4.58
C MET A 34 -16.19 -4.74 -4.53
N SER A 35 -16.07 -3.55 -3.94
CA SER A 35 -14.80 -2.83 -3.76
C SER A 35 -13.85 -3.47 -2.73
N ALA A 36 -14.38 -4.27 -1.79
CA ALA A 36 -13.57 -4.99 -0.80
C ALA A 36 -12.84 -6.22 -1.37
N SER A 37 -12.98 -6.50 -2.66
CA SER A 37 -12.41 -7.68 -3.30
C SER A 37 -11.91 -7.44 -4.72
N ILE A 38 -11.64 -6.18 -5.13
CA ILE A 38 -10.90 -5.98 -6.38
C ILE A 38 -9.55 -6.65 -6.18
N PRO A 39 -9.25 -7.75 -6.90
CA PRO A 39 -7.96 -8.40 -6.78
C PRO A 39 -6.92 -7.36 -7.18
N SER A 40 -6.05 -7.00 -6.24
CA SER A 40 -4.90 -6.19 -6.57
C SER A 40 -4.02 -6.98 -7.54
N ASP A 41 -3.42 -6.29 -8.51
CA ASP A 41 -2.52 -6.94 -9.45
C ASP A 41 -1.44 -7.70 -8.66
N PRO A 42 -1.09 -8.93 -9.09
CA PRO A 42 -0.10 -9.74 -8.40
C PRO A 42 1.23 -8.99 -8.39
N VAL A 43 1.80 -8.80 -7.20
CA VAL A 43 3.14 -8.24 -7.01
C VAL A 43 4.10 -9.40 -6.97
N GLY A 44 5.10 -9.45 -7.84
CA GLY A 44 6.11 -10.51 -7.87
C GLY A 44 7.46 -10.02 -7.35
N TYR A 45 8.25 -10.92 -6.75
CA TYR A 45 9.56 -10.54 -6.23
C TYR A 45 10.48 -10.00 -7.32
N ALA A 46 10.64 -10.74 -8.43
CA ALA A 46 11.59 -10.36 -9.46
C ALA A 46 11.25 -9.05 -10.19
N ALA A 47 9.95 -8.81 -10.43
CA ALA A 47 9.48 -7.66 -11.20
C ALA A 47 9.30 -6.41 -10.34
N ASP A 48 8.80 -6.56 -9.11
CA ASP A 48 8.31 -5.42 -8.32
C ASP A 48 9.12 -5.17 -7.06
N ILE A 49 9.65 -6.21 -6.41
CA ILE A 49 10.34 -6.07 -5.10
C ILE A 49 11.84 -5.90 -5.24
N LYS A 50 12.49 -6.78 -6.00
CA LYS A 50 13.94 -6.74 -6.18
C LYS A 50 14.45 -5.38 -6.69
N PRO A 51 13.78 -4.70 -7.65
CA PRO A 51 14.23 -3.38 -8.11
C PRO A 51 14.11 -2.26 -7.08
N LEU A 52 13.34 -2.44 -5.99
CA LEU A 52 13.24 -1.43 -4.92
C LEU A 52 14.51 -1.39 -4.07
N PHE A 53 15.20 -2.51 -3.94
CA PHE A 53 16.49 -2.60 -3.24
C PHE A 53 17.63 -2.18 -4.16
N ARG A 54 18.25 -1.04 -3.85
CA ARG A 54 19.42 -0.54 -4.57
C ARG A 54 20.66 -1.32 -4.16
N GLU A 55 21.72 -1.20 -4.97
CA GLU A 55 23.03 -1.79 -4.65
C GLU A 55 23.56 -1.36 -3.27
N LEU A 56 23.34 -0.10 -2.88
CA LEU A 56 23.76 0.40 -1.56
C LEU A 56 23.01 -0.29 -0.41
N ASP A 57 21.70 -0.47 -0.58
CA ASP A 57 20.84 -1.14 0.40
C ASP A 57 21.32 -2.58 0.61
N ARG A 58 21.53 -3.29 -0.51
CA ARG A 58 22.06 -4.65 -0.52
C ARG A 58 23.43 -4.71 0.15
N SER A 59 24.37 -3.89 -0.30
CA SER A 59 25.74 -3.86 0.23
C SER A 59 25.78 -3.64 1.74
N SER A 60 24.85 -2.83 2.26
CA SER A 60 24.73 -2.55 3.70
C SER A 60 24.12 -3.72 4.50
N MET A 61 23.39 -4.62 3.83
CA MET A 61 22.69 -5.76 4.44
C MET A 61 23.40 -7.11 4.25
N LEU A 62 24.40 -7.21 3.37
CA LEU A 62 25.10 -8.48 3.06
C LEU A 62 25.71 -9.20 4.28
N SER A 63 25.94 -8.51 5.41
CA SER A 63 26.35 -9.15 6.66
C SER A 63 25.23 -9.89 7.40
N HIS A 64 23.98 -9.64 7.03
CA HIS A 64 22.77 -10.26 7.59
C HIS A 64 22.15 -11.26 6.62
N PHE A 65 21.85 -10.82 5.38
CA PHE A 65 21.29 -11.63 4.30
C PHE A 65 21.30 -10.82 2.97
N ASP A 66 21.06 -11.47 1.83
CA ASP A 66 21.09 -10.83 0.52
C ASP A 66 19.72 -10.30 0.08
N LEU A 67 19.55 -8.97 0.03
CA LEU A 67 18.33 -8.31 -0.45
C LEU A 67 17.99 -8.59 -1.93
N TRP A 68 18.89 -9.22 -2.69
CA TRP A 68 18.66 -9.67 -4.07
C TRP A 68 18.46 -11.18 -4.22
N SER A 69 18.42 -11.91 -3.10
CA SER A 69 17.97 -13.30 -3.00
C SER A 69 16.49 -13.34 -2.63
N TYR A 70 15.70 -14.07 -3.41
CA TYR A 70 14.28 -14.26 -3.12
C TYR A 70 14.08 -14.96 -1.77
N GLU A 71 14.79 -16.06 -1.52
CA GLU A 71 14.66 -16.85 -0.28
C GLU A 71 14.96 -15.96 0.95
N ASP A 72 16.06 -15.21 0.90
CA ASP A 72 16.44 -14.33 2.01
C ASP A 72 15.39 -13.25 2.25
N VAL A 73 14.86 -12.63 1.20
CA VAL A 73 13.85 -11.57 1.34
C VAL A 73 12.51 -12.13 1.79
N SER A 74 12.08 -13.29 1.29
CA SER A 74 10.82 -13.93 1.70
C SER A 74 10.86 -14.42 3.13
N ASP A 75 11.97 -15.02 3.56
CA ASP A 75 12.14 -15.54 4.92
C ASP A 75 12.18 -14.41 5.96
N ASN A 76 12.65 -13.22 5.57
CA ASN A 76 12.77 -12.05 6.44
C ASN A 76 11.70 -10.98 6.18
N ALA A 77 10.71 -11.24 5.34
CA ALA A 77 9.81 -10.22 4.82
C ALA A 77 9.09 -9.40 5.92
N GLY A 78 8.60 -10.06 6.97
CA GLY A 78 7.95 -9.37 8.09
C GLY A 78 8.88 -8.41 8.83
N ALA A 79 10.13 -8.82 9.09
CA ALA A 79 11.13 -7.98 9.75
C ALA A 79 11.59 -6.83 8.86
N ILE A 80 11.68 -7.05 7.55
CA ILE A 80 11.99 -6.00 6.58
C ILE A 80 10.85 -4.96 6.57
N LEU A 81 9.59 -5.40 6.50
CA LEU A 81 8.44 -4.50 6.51
C LEU A 81 8.40 -3.64 7.78
N GLU A 82 8.63 -4.23 8.96
CA GLU A 82 8.72 -3.49 10.22
C GLU A 82 9.74 -2.35 10.15
N ARG A 83 10.96 -2.61 9.63
CA ARG A 83 12.00 -1.59 9.50
C ARG A 83 11.71 -0.53 8.45
N LEU A 84 11.00 -0.90 7.38
CA LEU A 84 10.53 0.05 6.38
C LEU A 84 9.45 0.98 6.98
N GLU A 85 8.53 0.45 7.79
CA GLU A 85 7.49 1.23 8.48
C GLU A 85 8.06 2.13 9.58
N GLU A 86 9.13 1.70 10.24
CA GLU A 86 9.86 2.50 11.22
C GLU A 86 10.78 3.55 10.59
N GLU A 87 10.85 3.63 9.25
CA GLU A 87 11.74 4.55 8.51
C GLU A 87 13.24 4.36 8.83
N THR A 88 13.62 3.21 9.40
CA THR A 88 15.01 2.90 9.80
C THR A 88 15.79 2.16 8.71
N MET A 89 15.09 1.65 7.71
CA MET A 89 15.68 1.13 6.48
C MET A 89 15.09 1.84 5.27
N PRO A 90 15.90 2.11 4.23
CA PRO A 90 17.33 1.80 4.10
C PRO A 90 18.27 2.77 4.84
N CYS A 91 19.57 2.44 4.87
CA CYS A 91 20.61 3.10 5.68
C CYS A 91 20.88 4.57 5.34
N ASP A 92 20.45 5.05 4.18
CA ASP A 92 20.62 6.42 3.68
C ASP A 92 19.31 7.23 3.63
N GLY A 93 18.22 6.70 4.19
CA GLY A 93 16.95 7.39 4.37
C GLY A 93 15.73 6.53 3.99
N PRO A 94 14.55 6.81 4.55
CA PRO A 94 13.37 5.97 4.36
C PRO A 94 12.88 5.91 2.92
N TRP A 95 12.23 4.80 2.58
CA TRP A 95 11.50 4.68 1.33
C TRP A 95 10.27 5.60 1.32
N PRO A 96 9.89 6.11 0.14
CA PRO A 96 8.55 6.63 -0.10
C PRO A 96 7.45 5.61 0.26
N GLU A 97 6.34 6.10 0.82
CA GLU A 97 5.20 5.28 1.30
C GLU A 97 4.66 4.32 0.22
N ASP A 98 4.63 4.75 -1.05
CA ASP A 98 4.17 3.93 -2.17
C ASP A 98 5.02 2.68 -2.38
N ARG A 99 6.33 2.74 -2.10
CA ARG A 99 7.20 1.56 -2.17
C ARG A 99 7.01 0.62 -1.00
N VAL A 100 6.77 1.18 0.19
CA VAL A 100 6.46 0.38 1.39
C VAL A 100 5.13 -0.36 1.18
N GLU A 101 4.15 0.28 0.56
CA GLU A 101 2.87 -0.34 0.19
C GLU A 101 3.04 -1.48 -0.83
N VAL A 102 3.91 -1.32 -1.85
CA VAL A 102 4.22 -2.43 -2.78
C VAL A 102 4.80 -3.63 -2.04
N PHE A 103 5.72 -3.40 -1.09
CA PHE A 103 6.31 -4.46 -0.29
C PHE A 103 5.29 -5.13 0.65
N ARG A 104 4.44 -4.34 1.32
CA ARG A 104 3.34 -4.82 2.16
C ARG A 104 2.40 -5.72 1.38
N ARG A 105 1.97 -5.27 0.21
CA ARG A 105 1.06 -6.02 -0.66
C ARG A 105 1.68 -7.33 -1.15
N TRP A 106 2.97 -7.34 -1.48
CA TRP A 106 3.69 -8.58 -1.81
C TRP A 106 3.67 -9.59 -0.67
N LEU A 107 3.91 -9.12 0.56
CA LEU A 107 3.85 -9.96 1.75
C LEU A 107 2.43 -10.51 2.00
N GLU A 108 1.41 -9.67 1.88
CA GLU A 108 -0.01 -10.06 2.04
C GLU A 108 -0.46 -11.09 0.99
N GLN A 109 0.10 -11.03 -0.22
CA GLN A 109 -0.15 -12.01 -1.28
C GLN A 109 0.60 -13.35 -1.09
N GLY A 110 1.35 -13.50 0.01
CA GLY A 110 2.11 -14.71 0.31
C GLY A 110 3.51 -14.74 -0.32
N SER A 111 4.08 -13.56 -0.63
CA SER A 111 5.44 -13.39 -1.15
C SER A 111 5.73 -14.18 -2.44
N PRO A 112 4.93 -14.06 -3.52
CA PRO A 112 5.18 -14.79 -4.76
C PRO A 112 6.49 -14.35 -5.45
N ALA A 113 7.16 -15.29 -6.12
CA ALA A 113 8.47 -15.09 -6.78
C ALA A 113 8.40 -14.20 -8.04
#